data_AF-A0T2W8-F1
#
_entry.id   AF-A0T2W8-F1
#
_cell.length_a   1.000
_cell.length_b   1.000
_cell.length_c   1.000
_cell.angle_alpha   90.00
_cell.angle_beta   90.00
_cell.angle_gamma   90.00
#
_symmetry.space_group_name_H-M   'P 1'
#
loop_
_entity.id
_entity.type
_entity.pdbx_description
1 polymer ?
#
loop_
_entity_poly.entity_id
_entity_poly.type
_entity_poly.pdbx_seq_one_letter_code
_entity_poly.pdbx_strand_id
1 'polypeptide(L)'
;MNIDTAIRTFADFLNVSYSITLPLLSERSYTSDEDSKSNWIQANWEILVERKVLMLHEYLEVYGSGADYYGGSSRITDINSIPNYAIKVNVKCGIDILNNQEIQNHSYFFEQLVGFKNDFYVDSPPFEFVLVRDENINKERVFSIKEIKFELTEPESRKN
;
A
#
# COMPACT_ATOMS: atom_id res chain seq x y z
N MET A 1 -8.98 14.92 4.96
CA MET A 1 -9.55 13.56 4.89
C MET A 1 -8.73 12.69 5.82
N ASN A 2 -9.32 11.77 6.59
CA ASN A 2 -8.50 10.88 7.42
C ASN A 2 -7.88 9.76 6.57
N ILE A 3 -6.82 9.13 7.07
CA ILE A 3 -6.05 8.11 6.35
C ILE A 3 -6.89 6.88 5.98
N ASP A 4 -7.78 6.43 6.86
CA ASP A 4 -8.65 5.27 6.62
C ASP A 4 -9.59 5.50 5.43
N THR A 5 -10.22 6.67 5.36
CA THR A 5 -11.06 7.05 4.22
C THR A 5 -10.23 7.17 2.95
N ALA A 6 -9.04 7.76 3.03
CA ALA A 6 -8.17 7.95 1.87
C ALA A 6 -7.74 6.63 1.23
N ILE A 7 -7.32 5.65 2.05
CA ILE A 7 -6.89 4.33 1.55
C ILE A 7 -8.08 3.55 0.98
N ARG A 8 -9.27 3.62 1.60
CA ARG A 8 -10.47 2.97 1.05
C ARG A 8 -10.88 3.56 -0.29
N THR A 9 -10.88 4.89 -0.41
CA THR A 9 -11.13 5.55 -1.70
C THR A 9 -10.05 5.22 -2.73
N PHE A 10 -8.80 5.05 -2.31
CA PHE A 10 -7.73 4.59 -3.19
C PHE A 10 -7.95 3.14 -3.67
N ALA A 11 -8.45 2.24 -2.80
CA ALA A 11 -8.85 0.90 -3.20
C ALA A 11 -9.97 0.93 -4.25
N ASP A 12 -10.98 1.78 -4.05
CA ASP A 12 -12.06 1.98 -5.03
C ASP A 12 -11.52 2.51 -6.36
N PHE A 13 -10.61 3.49 -6.31
CA PHE A 13 -9.92 4.00 -7.49
C PHE A 13 -9.21 2.88 -8.24
N LEU A 14 -8.35 2.11 -7.57
CA LEU A 14 -7.63 0.98 -8.18
C LEU A 14 -8.61 -0.01 -8.81
N ASN A 15 -9.65 -0.43 -8.09
CA ASN A 15 -10.64 -1.37 -8.60
C ASN A 15 -11.33 -0.90 -9.88
N VAL A 16 -11.58 0.40 -10.03
CA VAL A 16 -12.22 0.98 -11.21
C VAL A 16 -11.22 1.23 -12.35
N SER A 17 -10.03 1.74 -12.03
CA SER A 17 -9.08 2.21 -13.03
C SER A 17 -8.14 1.13 -13.58
N TYR A 18 -7.93 0.03 -12.84
CA TYR A 18 -6.89 -0.95 -13.15
C TYR A 18 -7.06 -1.57 -14.54
N SER A 19 -8.27 -2.04 -14.86
CA SER A 19 -8.55 -2.70 -16.15
C SER A 19 -8.48 -1.75 -17.35
N ILE A 20 -8.71 -0.46 -17.12
CA ILE A 20 -8.61 0.59 -18.15
C ILE A 20 -7.15 0.98 -18.36
N THR A 21 -6.38 1.09 -17.27
CA THR A 21 -5.05 1.68 -17.29
C THR A 21 -3.99 0.69 -17.72
N LEU A 22 -3.98 -0.54 -17.18
CA LEU A 22 -2.88 -1.48 -17.42
C LEU A 22 -2.61 -1.79 -18.90
N PRO A 23 -3.61 -2.00 -19.77
CA PRO A 23 -3.35 -2.21 -21.19
C PRO A 23 -2.63 -1.04 -21.88
N LEU A 24 -2.75 0.18 -21.33
CA LEU A 24 -2.06 1.38 -21.84
C LEU A 24 -0.62 1.53 -21.29
N LEU A 25 -0.29 0.74 -20.27
CA LEU A 25 1.02 0.71 -19.63
C LEU A 25 1.89 -0.45 -20.13
N SER A 26 1.29 -1.45 -20.78
CA SER A 26 1.98 -2.63 -21.30
C SER A 26 2.78 -2.40 -22.57
N GLU A 27 3.71 -3.32 -22.85
CA GLU A 27 4.48 -3.43 -24.10
C GLU A 27 5.33 -2.20 -24.44
N ARG A 28 5.79 -1.48 -23.42
CA ARG A 28 6.65 -0.31 -23.59
C ARG A 28 8.09 -0.73 -23.84
N SER A 29 8.74 -0.12 -24.81
CA SER A 29 10.11 -0.50 -25.22
C SER A 29 11.20 -0.11 -24.22
N TYR A 30 10.90 0.70 -23.22
CA TYR A 30 11.88 1.35 -22.36
C TYR A 30 11.77 0.95 -20.87
N THR A 31 10.82 0.09 -20.51
CA THR A 31 10.53 -0.30 -19.13
C THR A 31 9.71 -1.60 -19.13
N SER A 32 9.70 -2.35 -18.03
CA SER A 32 8.85 -3.52 -17.91
C SER A 32 7.39 -3.14 -17.67
N ASP A 33 6.48 -4.09 -17.88
CA ASP A 33 5.07 -3.94 -17.57
C ASP A 33 4.88 -3.79 -16.04
N GLU A 34 5.67 -4.53 -15.27
CA GLU A 34 5.72 -4.46 -13.81
C GLU A 34 6.13 -3.07 -13.33
N ASP A 35 7.23 -2.51 -13.84
CA ASP A 35 7.70 -1.19 -13.46
C ASP A 35 6.72 -0.10 -13.90
N SER A 36 6.13 -0.22 -15.09
CA SER A 36 5.11 0.71 -15.56
C SER A 36 3.90 0.75 -14.64
N LYS A 37 3.44 -0.43 -14.18
CA LYS A 37 2.36 -0.56 -13.20
C LYS A 37 2.76 0.05 -11.86
N SER A 38 3.92 -0.32 -11.31
CA SER A 38 4.42 0.18 -10.03
C SER A 38 4.57 1.70 -10.03
N ASN A 39 5.11 2.26 -11.11
CA ASN A 39 5.23 3.71 -11.31
C ASN A 39 3.87 4.42 -11.29
N TRP A 40 2.88 3.84 -11.97
CA TRP A 40 1.52 4.37 -11.98
C TRP A 40 0.86 4.33 -10.59
N ILE A 41 0.94 3.18 -9.91
CA ILE A 41 0.35 3.02 -8.58
C ILE A 41 1.02 3.96 -7.57
N GLN A 42 2.36 4.00 -7.53
CA GLN A 42 3.12 4.87 -6.63
C GLN A 42 2.81 6.35 -6.87
N ALA A 43 2.73 6.80 -8.14
CA ALA A 43 2.35 8.17 -8.44
C ALA A 43 0.95 8.52 -7.92
N ASN A 44 -0.01 7.61 -8.08
CA ASN A 44 -1.37 7.83 -7.58
C ASN A 44 -1.46 7.71 -6.06
N TRP A 45 -0.65 6.88 -5.42
CA TRP A 45 -0.54 6.81 -3.96
C TRP A 45 -0.07 8.15 -3.37
N GLU A 46 0.99 8.72 -3.93
CA GLU A 46 1.51 10.03 -3.53
C GLU A 46 0.45 11.12 -3.69
N ILE A 47 -0.26 11.15 -4.82
CA ILE A 47 -1.23 12.21 -5.13
C ILE A 47 -2.55 12.04 -4.36
N LEU A 48 -3.13 10.84 -4.36
CA LEU A 48 -4.50 10.58 -3.89
C LEU A 48 -4.56 10.28 -2.40
N VAL A 49 -3.50 9.70 -1.83
CA VAL A 49 -3.46 9.33 -0.40
C VAL A 49 -2.54 10.27 0.37
N GLU A 50 -1.26 10.32 0.03
CA GLU A 50 -0.26 11.05 0.82
C GLU A 50 -0.57 12.56 0.85
N ARG A 51 -0.64 13.23 -0.31
CA ARG A 51 -0.92 14.68 -0.37
C ARG A 51 -2.30 15.07 0.15
N LYS A 52 -3.22 14.11 0.25
CA LYS A 52 -4.57 14.35 0.73
C LYS A 52 -4.69 14.29 2.25
N VAL A 53 -3.74 13.61 2.90
CA VAL A 53 -3.72 13.37 4.35
C VAL A 53 -2.64 14.20 5.03
N LEU A 54 -1.46 14.32 4.42
CA LEU A 54 -0.28 14.94 5.00
C LEU A 54 -0.07 16.39 4.57
N MET A 55 0.62 17.16 5.41
CA MET A 55 1.05 18.51 5.09
C MET A 55 2.24 18.51 4.13
N LEU A 56 2.60 19.70 3.63
CA LEU A 56 3.83 19.87 2.86
C LEU A 56 5.04 19.43 3.68
N HIS A 57 5.98 18.74 3.03
CA HIS A 57 7.21 18.19 3.63
C HIS A 57 7.00 17.05 4.66
N GLU A 58 5.79 16.50 4.73
CA GLU A 58 5.49 15.25 5.43
C GLU A 58 5.24 14.15 4.40
N TYR A 59 5.83 12.97 4.55
CA TYR A 59 5.87 11.92 3.53
C TYR A 59 5.51 10.56 4.13
N LEU A 60 4.65 9.81 3.43
CA LEU A 60 4.33 8.43 3.72
C LEU A 60 5.41 7.50 3.17
N GLU A 61 5.51 6.31 3.76
CA GLU A 61 6.18 5.17 3.14
C GLU A 61 5.65 4.90 1.72
N VAL A 62 6.52 4.34 0.88
CA VAL A 62 6.16 3.97 -0.48
C VAL A 62 5.13 2.84 -0.47
N TYR A 63 4.28 2.80 -1.48
CA TYR A 63 3.28 1.77 -1.62
C TYR A 63 3.91 0.50 -2.18
N GLY A 64 3.82 -0.62 -1.45
CA GLY A 64 4.47 -1.87 -1.83
C GLY A 64 5.97 -1.66 -2.04
N SER A 65 6.48 -1.96 -3.23
CA SER A 65 7.89 -1.75 -3.59
C SER A 65 8.21 -0.32 -4.08
N GLY A 66 7.19 0.53 -4.24
CA GLY A 66 7.31 1.85 -4.83
C GLY A 66 7.63 1.83 -6.32
N ALA A 67 8.03 2.98 -6.84
CA ALA A 67 8.38 3.16 -8.26
C ALA A 67 9.80 2.65 -8.56
N ASP A 68 10.05 2.32 -9.83
CA ASP A 68 11.41 2.18 -10.38
C ASP A 68 11.57 3.07 -11.63
N TYR A 69 11.23 4.34 -11.48
CA TYR A 69 11.39 5.32 -12.55
C TYR A 69 12.73 6.04 -12.48
N TYR A 70 13.21 6.33 -11.26
CA TYR A 70 14.39 7.17 -11.04
C TYR A 70 15.65 6.39 -10.65
N GLY A 71 15.64 5.06 -10.63
CA GLY A 71 16.78 4.16 -10.34
C GLY A 71 17.40 4.27 -8.94
N GLY A 72 17.38 5.45 -8.32
CA GLY A 72 17.81 5.75 -6.95
C GLY A 72 16.68 6.24 -6.05
N SER A 73 15.43 6.24 -6.54
CA SER A 73 14.26 6.62 -5.74
C SER A 73 13.05 5.79 -6.10
N SER A 74 12.37 5.33 -5.05
CA SER A 74 11.07 4.66 -5.15
C SER A 74 9.88 5.63 -5.13
N ARG A 75 10.15 6.95 -5.19
CA ARG A 75 9.16 8.02 -5.22
C ARG A 75 9.09 8.67 -6.60
N ILE A 76 7.95 9.27 -6.95
CA ILE A 76 7.74 9.92 -8.25
C ILE A 76 7.84 11.45 -8.17
N THR A 77 7.25 12.06 -7.15
CA THR A 77 7.15 13.53 -7.03
C THR A 77 8.34 14.12 -6.26
N ASP A 78 8.43 13.84 -4.97
CA ASP A 78 9.51 14.29 -4.08
C ASP A 78 10.64 13.25 -3.99
N ILE A 79 11.38 13.07 -5.08
CA ILE A 79 12.32 11.95 -5.29
C ILE A 79 13.40 11.77 -4.20
N ASN A 80 13.79 12.85 -3.51
CA ASN A 80 14.84 12.82 -2.48
C ASN A 80 14.28 12.82 -1.05
N SER A 81 12.96 12.84 -0.90
CA SER A 81 12.32 12.88 0.41
C SER A 81 12.41 11.53 1.12
N ILE A 82 12.48 11.60 2.46
CA ILE A 82 12.47 10.43 3.33
C ILE A 82 11.10 10.37 4.03
N PRO A 83 10.45 9.19 4.08
CA PRO A 83 9.19 9.05 4.81
C PRO A 83 9.36 9.38 6.29
N ASN A 84 8.44 10.18 6.81
CA ASN A 84 8.35 10.52 8.23
C ASN A 84 6.99 10.13 8.84
N TYR A 85 6.14 9.46 8.06
CA TYR A 85 4.94 8.79 8.50
C TYR A 85 4.82 7.39 7.90
N ALA A 86 4.23 6.50 8.67
CA ALA A 86 3.85 5.14 8.29
C ALA A 86 2.36 4.91 8.56
N ILE A 87 1.83 3.80 8.07
CA ILE A 87 0.43 3.42 8.30
C ILE A 87 0.39 2.15 9.14
N LYS A 88 -0.25 2.24 10.30
CA LYS A 88 -0.62 1.08 11.11
C LYS A 88 -1.99 0.56 10.67
N VAL A 89 -2.09 -0.76 10.57
CA VAL A 89 -3.32 -1.52 10.31
C VAL A 89 -3.74 -2.16 11.61
N ASN A 90 -4.84 -1.68 12.19
CA ASN A 90 -5.39 -2.20 13.43
C ASN A 90 -6.45 -3.26 13.14
N VAL A 91 -6.21 -4.47 13.62
CA VAL A 91 -7.12 -5.62 13.54
C VAL A 91 -7.78 -5.80 14.91
N LYS A 92 -9.06 -5.45 15.03
CA LYS A 92 -9.82 -5.70 16.28
C LYS A 92 -10.17 -7.18 16.43
N CYS A 93 -10.72 -7.75 15.37
CA CYS A 93 -11.04 -9.16 15.21
C CYS A 93 -11.08 -9.42 13.70
N GLY A 94 -10.24 -10.34 13.22
CA GLY A 94 -10.15 -10.66 11.80
C GLY A 94 -9.41 -11.97 11.56
N ILE A 95 -9.55 -12.50 10.35
CA ILE A 95 -8.86 -13.72 9.94
C ILE A 95 -7.69 -13.33 9.05
N ASP A 96 -6.49 -13.71 9.45
CA ASP A 96 -5.32 -13.71 8.57
C ASP A 96 -5.52 -14.83 7.54
N ILE A 97 -6.08 -14.49 6.38
CA ILE A 97 -6.51 -15.46 5.37
C ILE A 97 -5.34 -16.16 4.69
N LEU A 98 -4.16 -15.54 4.69
CA LEU A 98 -2.95 -16.15 4.12
C LEU A 98 -2.46 -17.31 4.98
N ASN A 99 -2.64 -17.20 6.30
CA ASN A 99 -2.11 -18.17 7.26
C ASN A 99 -3.20 -18.99 7.97
N ASN A 100 -4.47 -18.70 7.68
CA ASN A 100 -5.64 -19.28 8.34
C ASN A 100 -5.57 -19.15 9.88
N GLN A 101 -5.29 -17.93 10.37
CA GLN A 101 -5.16 -17.63 11.79
C GLN A 101 -6.14 -16.54 12.22
N GLU A 102 -6.84 -16.74 13.34
CA GLU A 102 -7.65 -15.69 13.95
C GLU A 102 -6.74 -14.74 14.73
N ILE A 103 -6.91 -13.44 14.49
CA ILE A 103 -6.12 -12.37 15.13
C ILE A 103 -7.08 -11.41 15.84
N GLN A 104 -6.71 -11.04 17.07
CA GLN A 104 -7.49 -10.13 17.89
C GLN A 104 -6.60 -9.06 18.52
N ASN A 105 -7.09 -7.81 18.49
CA ASN A 105 -6.46 -6.63 19.09
C ASN A 105 -4.96 -6.50 18.78
N HIS A 106 -4.60 -6.57 17.51
CA HIS A 106 -3.22 -6.46 17.05
C HIS A 106 -3.06 -5.40 15.96
N SER A 107 -1.86 -4.81 15.87
CA SER A 107 -1.54 -3.78 14.88
C SER A 107 -0.32 -4.20 14.08
N TYR A 108 -0.36 -3.95 12.77
CA TYR A 108 0.71 -4.28 11.83
C TYR A 108 1.08 -3.05 10.99
N PHE A 109 2.20 -3.09 10.28
CA PHE A 109 2.52 -2.07 9.28
C PHE A 109 1.90 -2.43 7.94
N PHE A 110 1.24 -1.45 7.33
CA PHE A 110 0.67 -1.55 5.99
C PHE A 110 1.78 -1.70 4.96
N GLU A 111 1.66 -2.69 4.06
CA GLU A 111 2.53 -2.77 2.88
C GLU A 111 1.78 -2.29 1.63
N GLN A 112 0.64 -2.91 1.32
CA GLN A 112 -0.14 -2.60 0.11
C GLN A 112 -1.56 -3.18 0.16
N LEU A 113 -2.43 -2.70 -0.72
CA LEU A 113 -3.71 -3.35 -1.04
C LEU A 113 -3.46 -4.47 -2.05
N VAL A 114 -4.16 -5.59 -1.87
CA VAL A 114 -4.00 -6.78 -2.71
C VAL A 114 -5.35 -7.42 -3.03
N GLY A 115 -5.41 -8.14 -4.14
CA GLY A 115 -6.42 -9.17 -4.36
C GLY A 115 -6.00 -10.49 -3.74
N PHE A 116 -6.92 -11.46 -3.73
CA PHE A 116 -6.65 -12.80 -3.22
C PHE A 116 -7.22 -13.85 -4.15
N LYS A 117 -6.37 -14.77 -4.61
CA LYS A 117 -6.73 -15.80 -5.59
C LYS A 117 -5.87 -17.04 -5.39
N ASN A 118 -6.49 -18.22 -5.46
CA ASN A 118 -5.79 -19.50 -5.31
C ASN A 118 -4.95 -19.56 -4.02
N ASP A 119 -5.55 -19.17 -2.89
CA ASP A 119 -4.94 -19.18 -1.56
C ASP A 119 -3.68 -18.32 -1.39
N PHE A 120 -3.46 -17.36 -2.30
CA PHE A 120 -2.35 -16.41 -2.22
C PHE A 120 -2.80 -15.01 -2.61
N TYR A 121 -2.08 -14.00 -2.10
CA TYR A 121 -2.34 -12.62 -2.51
C TYR A 121 -1.80 -12.35 -3.91
N VAL A 122 -2.46 -11.46 -4.64
CA VAL A 122 -2.07 -11.06 -6.00
C VAL A 122 -2.14 -9.56 -6.13
N ASP A 123 -1.20 -9.00 -6.89
CA ASP A 123 -1.23 -7.58 -7.26
C ASP A 123 -2.14 -7.37 -8.47
N SER A 124 -3.45 -7.59 -8.25
CA SER A 124 -4.52 -7.41 -9.22
C SER A 124 -5.88 -7.34 -8.52
N PRO A 125 -6.89 -6.66 -9.10
CA PRO A 125 -8.21 -6.53 -8.48
C PRO A 125 -8.94 -7.89 -8.34
N PRO A 126 -9.90 -8.01 -7.42
CA PRO A 126 -10.41 -6.93 -6.56
C PRO A 126 -9.50 -6.64 -5.35
N PHE A 127 -9.13 -5.39 -5.14
CA PHE A 127 -8.30 -4.90 -4.03
C PHE A 127 -9.13 -4.79 -2.75
N GLU A 128 -9.66 -5.92 -2.27
CA GLU A 128 -10.48 -6.02 -1.05
C GLU A 128 -9.67 -6.46 0.19
N PHE A 129 -8.38 -6.72 0.03
CA PHE A 129 -7.51 -7.20 1.08
C PHE A 129 -6.31 -6.27 1.28
N VAL A 130 -5.70 -6.38 2.46
CA VAL A 130 -4.55 -5.60 2.88
C VAL A 130 -3.42 -6.56 3.24
N LEU A 131 -2.29 -6.40 2.58
CA LEU A 131 -1.04 -7.06 2.94
C LEU A 131 -0.35 -6.24 4.02
N VAL A 132 0.08 -6.93 5.09
CA VAL A 132 0.78 -6.32 6.21
C VAL A 132 1.98 -7.15 6.63
N ARG A 133 2.98 -6.50 7.26
CA ARG A 133 4.12 -7.17 7.88
C ARG A 133 3.94 -7.27 9.39
N ASP A 134 4.03 -8.49 9.92
CA ASP A 134 4.22 -8.76 11.33
C ASP A 134 5.71 -8.72 11.64
N GLU A 135 6.20 -7.57 12.11
CA GLU A 135 7.63 -7.35 12.40
C GLU A 135 8.14 -8.22 13.55
N ASN A 136 7.27 -8.64 14.48
CA ASN A 136 7.67 -9.44 15.64
C ASN A 136 8.16 -10.84 15.24
N ILE A 137 7.58 -11.39 14.18
CA ILE A 137 7.89 -12.74 13.68
C ILE A 137 8.35 -12.74 12.21
N ASN A 138 8.58 -11.55 11.65
CA ASN A 138 8.94 -11.31 10.26
C ASN A 138 8.05 -12.09 9.26
N LYS A 139 6.73 -11.93 9.37
CA LYS A 139 5.75 -12.71 8.61
C LYS A 139 4.75 -11.83 7.88
N GLU A 140 4.42 -12.20 6.65
CA GLU A 140 3.31 -11.59 5.89
C GLU A 140 1.96 -12.12 6.37
N ARG A 141 0.99 -11.21 6.45
CA ARG A 141 -0.39 -11.51 6.81
C ARG A 141 -1.32 -10.76 5.88
N VAL A 142 -2.50 -11.34 5.65
CA VAL A 142 -3.50 -10.72 4.76
C VAL A 142 -4.84 -10.65 5.48
N PHE A 143 -5.41 -9.44 5.53
CA PHE A 143 -6.69 -9.19 6.18
C PHE A 143 -7.68 -8.58 5.20
N SER A 144 -8.97 -8.85 5.39
CA SER A 144 -10.03 -8.13 4.70
C SER A 144 -9.98 -6.65 5.07
N ILE A 145 -10.06 -5.75 4.08
CA ILE A 145 -10.10 -4.30 4.33
C ILE A 145 -11.31 -3.91 5.20
N LYS A 146 -12.36 -4.74 5.28
CA LYS A 146 -13.56 -4.51 6.08
C LYS A 146 -13.36 -4.80 7.57
N GLU A 147 -12.34 -5.58 7.93
CA GLU A 147 -12.07 -6.05 9.30
C GLU A 147 -11.02 -5.21 10.04
N ILE A 148 -10.46 -4.21 9.34
CA ILE A 148 -9.30 -3.44 9.80
C ILE A 148 -9.58 -1.95 9.76
N LYS A 149 -8.77 -1.20 10.51
CA LYS A 149 -8.76 0.26 10.51
C LYS A 149 -7.35 0.78 10.28
N PHE A 150 -7.20 1.73 9.37
CA PHE A 150 -5.91 2.38 9.13
C PHE A 150 -5.71 3.57 10.05
N GLU A 151 -4.50 3.70 10.60
CA GLU A 151 -4.09 4.82 11.43
C GLU A 151 -2.71 5.33 11.01
N LEU A 152 -2.57 6.65 11.02
CA LEU A 152 -1.32 7.31 10.69
C LEU A 152 -0.43 7.29 11.94
N THR A 153 0.84 6.94 11.77
CA THR A 153 1.82 6.97 12.86
C THR A 153 3.12 7.60 12.39
N GLU A 154 3.86 8.22 13.30
CA GLU A 154 5.29 8.44 13.10
C GLU A 154 5.99 7.07 13.16
N PRO A 155 6.99 6.80 12.30
CA PRO A 155 7.77 5.56 12.38
C PRO A 155 8.51 5.51 13.72
N GLU A 156 8.41 4.40 14.44
CA GLU A 156 8.96 4.23 15.80
C GLU A 156 10.51 4.18 15.85
N SER A 157 11.21 4.46 14.74
CA SER A 157 12.66 4.32 14.61
C SER A 157 13.35 5.46 13.86
N ARG A 158 13.22 6.71 14.35
CA ARG A 158 14.33 7.71 14.34
C ARG A 158 14.37 8.58 15.62
N LYS A 159 13.88 8.06 16.75
CA LYS A 159 14.22 8.60 18.08
C LYS A 159 15.41 7.83 18.63
N ASN A 160 16.59 8.13 18.11
CA ASN A 160 17.91 7.94 18.73
C ASN A 160 18.89 8.90 18.06
#